data_AF-A0A7C1AUJ0-F1
#
_entry.id   AF-A0A7C1AUJ0-F1
#
_cell.length_a   1.000
_cell.length_b   1.000
_cell.length_c   1.000
_cell.angle_alpha   90.00
_cell.angle_beta   90.00
_cell.angle_gamma   90.00
#
_symmetry.space_group_name_H-M   'P 1'
#
loop_
_entity.id
_entity.type
_entity.pdbx_description
1 polymer ?
#
loop_
_entity_poly.entity_id
_entity_poly.type
_entity_poly.pdbx_seq_one_letter_code
_entity_poly.pdbx_strand_id
1 'polypeptide(L)'
;MVADAIHSLSDILSSVIVLIGLKVAQKRPDREHPYGHSKAESVAAQTVSVFPVFLGGIIFFNSWKNIFKSEYETPSTYVLLIALISIITKEILFRYKNRLGKKIHSSSLI
;
A
#
# COMPACT_ATOMS: atom_id res chain seq x y z
N MET A 1 0.60 10.93 10.82
CA MET A 1 -0.77 10.51 11.21
C MET A 1 -1.74 10.58 10.03
N VAL A 2 -2.08 11.77 9.50
CA VAL A 2 -2.97 11.86 8.31
C VAL A 2 -2.35 11.19 7.08
N ALA A 3 -1.05 11.42 6.84
CA ALA A 3 -0.32 10.76 5.76
C ALA A 3 -0.32 9.22 5.88
N ASP A 4 -0.14 8.68 7.09
CA ASP A 4 -0.18 7.22 7.34
C ASP A 4 -1.56 6.62 7.06
N ALA A 5 -2.62 7.35 7.42
CA ALA A 5 -4.00 6.92 7.21
C ALA A 5 -4.34 6.88 5.70
N ILE A 6 -3.97 7.93 4.96
CA ILE A 6 -4.16 7.98 3.50
C ILE A 6 -3.35 6.88 2.80
N HIS A 7 -2.11 6.63 3.25
CA HIS A 7 -1.28 5.57 2.69
C HIS A 7 -1.91 4.19 2.89
N SER A 8 -2.37 3.91 4.12
CA SER A 8 -3.02 2.62 4.45
C SER A 8 -4.32 2.42 3.67
N LEU A 9 -5.11 3.48 3.47
CA LEU A 9 -6.32 3.44 2.66
C LEU A 9 -5.99 3.19 1.17
N SER A 10 -4.96 3.85 0.65
CA SER A 10 -4.48 3.67 -0.72
C SER A 10 -4.01 2.24 -0.96
N ASP A 11 -3.35 1.60 0.01
CA ASP A 11 -2.91 0.20 -0.09
C ASP A 11 -4.08 -0.78 -0.13
N ILE A 12 -5.14 -0.51 0.64
CA ILE A 12 -6.36 -1.33 0.62
C ILE A 12 -7.04 -1.22 -0.76
N LEU A 13 -7.20 -0.01 -1.29
CA LEU A 13 -7.78 0.20 -2.62
C LEU A 13 -6.93 -0.45 -3.73
N SER A 14 -5.61 -0.30 -3.64
CA SER A 14 -4.64 -0.94 -4.54
C SER A 14 -4.79 -2.46 -4.54
N SER A 15 -4.93 -3.06 -3.36
CA SER A 15 -5.15 -4.51 -3.21
C SER A 15 -6.45 -4.98 -3.87
N VAL A 16 -7.52 -4.19 -3.78
CA VAL A 16 -8.81 -4.50 -4.45
C VAL A 16 -8.66 -4.44 -5.97
N ILE A 17 -7.99 -3.42 -6.51
CA ILE A 17 -7.75 -3.29 -7.95
C ILE A 17 -6.90 -4.46 -8.46
N VAL A 18 -5.84 -4.82 -7.75
CA VAL A 18 -5.00 -5.98 -8.08
C VAL A 18 -5.82 -7.27 -8.04
N LEU A 19 -6.68 -7.49 -7.04
CA LEU A 19 -7.54 -8.66 -6.96
C LEU A 19 -8.51 -8.76 -8.14
N ILE A 20 -9.10 -7.64 -8.56
CA ILE A 20 -9.97 -7.60 -9.74
C ILE A 20 -9.15 -7.89 -11.01
N GLY A 21 -7.98 -7.28 -11.15
CA GLY A 21 -7.05 -7.53 -12.25
C GLY A 21 -6.64 -8.99 -12.34
N LEU A 22 -6.35 -9.63 -11.19
CA LEU A 22 -6.03 -11.04 -11.09
C LEU A 22 -7.20 -11.93 -11.51
N LYS A 23 -8.43 -11.57 -11.09
CA LYS A 23 -9.65 -12.29 -11.44
C LYS A 23 -9.96 -12.22 -12.94
N VAL A 24 -9.67 -11.08 -13.57
CA VAL A 24 -9.75 -10.91 -15.03
C VAL A 24 -8.62 -11.66 -15.73
N ALA A 25 -7.40 -11.66 -15.18
CA ALA A 25 -6.26 -12.38 -15.72
C ALA A 25 -6.42 -13.91 -15.69
N GLN A 26 -7.09 -14.44 -14.66
CA GLN A 26 -7.41 -15.87 -14.53
C GLN A 26 -8.60 -16.32 -15.39
N LYS A 27 -9.26 -15.41 -16.13
CA LYS A 27 -10.35 -15.78 -17.04
C LYS A 27 -9.80 -16.67 -18.16
N ARG A 28 -10.51 -17.77 -18.45
CA ARG A 28 -10.13 -18.73 -19.50
C ARG A 28 -10.00 -18.03 -20.86
N PRO A 29 -9.11 -18.49 -21.76
CA PRO A 29 -8.92 -17.88 -23.08
C PRO A 29 -10.24 -17.79 -23.85
N ASP A 30 -10.64 -16.57 -24.21
CA ASP A 30 -11.82 -16.29 -25.04
C ASP A 30 -11.42 -16.11 -26.51
N ARG A 31 -12.38 -16.17 -27.44
CA ARG A 31 -12.13 -16.08 -28.89
C ARG A 31 -11.44 -14.78 -29.32
N GLU A 32 -11.58 -13.69 -28.55
CA GLU A 32 -10.88 -12.42 -28.78
C GLU A 32 -9.43 -12.41 -28.25
N HIS A 33 -9.07 -13.31 -27.32
CA HIS A 33 -7.75 -13.39 -26.70
C HIS A 33 -7.23 -14.84 -26.68
N PRO A 34 -6.80 -15.36 -27.84
CA PRO A 34 -6.36 -16.76 -27.99
C PRO A 34 -5.09 -17.13 -27.18
N TYR A 35 -4.32 -16.12 -26.74
CA TYR A 35 -3.13 -16.31 -25.89
C TYR A 35 -3.42 -16.15 -24.37
N GLY A 36 -4.67 -15.92 -23.98
CA GLY A 36 -5.10 -15.76 -22.58
C GLY A 36 -5.02 -14.32 -22.05
N HIS A 37 -5.62 -14.09 -20.86
CA HIS A 37 -5.69 -12.77 -20.20
C HIS A 37 -4.54 -12.53 -19.21
N SER A 38 -3.49 -13.36 -19.23
CA SER A 38 -2.37 -13.31 -18.29
C SER A 38 -1.63 -11.95 -18.26
N LYS A 39 -1.66 -11.17 -19.35
CA LYS A 39 -1.10 -9.79 -19.37
C LYS A 39 -1.95 -8.77 -18.60
N ALA A 40 -3.22 -9.05 -18.32
CA ALA A 40 -4.09 -8.14 -17.57
C ALA A 40 -3.59 -7.94 -16.13
N GLU A 41 -2.95 -8.95 -15.55
CA GLU A 41 -2.31 -8.84 -14.23
C GLU A 41 -1.15 -7.84 -14.25
N SER A 42 -0.25 -7.94 -15.22
CA SER A 42 0.89 -7.03 -15.35
C SER A 42 0.43 -5.60 -15.58
N VAL A 43 -0.59 -5.37 -16.42
CA VAL A 43 -1.14 -4.03 -16.68
C VAL A 43 -1.82 -3.45 -15.43
N ALA A 44 -2.56 -4.28 -14.68
CA ALA A 44 -3.17 -3.86 -13.41
C ALA A 44 -2.11 -3.51 -12.36
N ALA A 45 -1.09 -4.36 -12.20
CA ALA A 45 0.02 -4.11 -11.27
C ALA A 45 0.80 -2.83 -11.61
N GLN A 46 1.07 -2.61 -12.90
CA GLN A 46 1.79 -1.42 -13.37
C GLN A 46 0.97 -0.15 -13.10
N THR A 47 -0.34 -0.18 -13.34
CA THR A 47 -1.24 0.95 -13.07
C THR A 47 -1.30 1.30 -11.58
N VAL A 48 -1.38 0.29 -10.72
CA VAL A 48 -1.45 0.47 -9.27
C VAL A 48 -0.11 0.97 -8.69
N SER A 49 1.03 0.55 -9.26
CA SER A 49 2.36 0.92 -8.77
C SER A 49 2.74 2.40 -8.96
N VAL A 50 2.10 3.11 -9.89
CA VAL A 50 2.42 4.52 -10.20
C VAL A 50 1.89 5.47 -9.12
N PHE A 51 0.76 5.13 -8.49
CA PHE A 51 0.12 5.98 -7.48
C PHE A 51 1.00 6.23 -6.24
N PRO A 52 1.60 5.21 -5.61
CA PRO A 52 2.50 5.39 -4.47
C PRO A 52 3.72 6.25 -4.78
N VAL A 53 4.28 6.13 -5.99
CA VAL A 53 5.44 6.92 -6.43
C VAL A 53 5.08 8.41 -6.46
N PHE A 54 3.90 8.74 -7.00
CA PHE A 54 3.41 10.12 -7.04
C PHE A 54 3.12 10.67 -5.65
N LEU A 55 2.42 9.89 -4.81
CA LEU A 55 2.10 10.28 -3.42
C LEU A 55 3.38 10.51 -2.60
N GLY A 56 4.36 9.61 -2.74
CA GLY A 56 5.66 9.71 -2.08
C GLY A 56 6.42 10.97 -2.49
N GLY A 57 6.38 11.33 -3.78
CA GLY A 57 6.97 12.58 -4.28
C GLY A 57 6.36 13.84 -3.65
N ILE A 58 5.04 13.89 -3.49
CA ILE A 58 4.34 15.00 -2.82
C ILE A 58 4.75 15.10 -1.35
N ILE A 59 4.77 13.97 -0.64
CA ILE A 59 5.16 13.93 0.78
C ILE A 59 6.62 14.35 0.95
N PHE A 60 7.51 13.88 0.06
CA PHE A 60 8.91 14.26 0.06
C PHE A 60 9.07 15.78 -0.13
N PHE A 61 8.41 16.36 -1.13
CA PHE A 61 8.52 17.79 -1.40
C PHE A 61 7.95 18.64 -0.26
N ASN A 62 6.82 18.24 0.32
CA ASN A 62 6.23 18.93 1.48
C ASN A 62 7.12 18.81 2.72
N SER A 63 7.69 17.63 2.97
CA SER A 63 8.62 17.42 4.10
C SER A 63 9.90 18.23 3.92
N TRP A 64 10.46 18.25 2.70
CA TRP A 64 11.62 19.06 2.35
C TRP A 64 11.34 20.54 2.60
N LYS A 65 10.21 21.07 2.12
CA LYS A 65 9.81 22.46 2.33
C LYS A 65 9.60 22.78 3.82
N ASN A 66 9.01 21.87 4.59
CA ASN A 66 8.80 22.06 6.03
C ASN A 66 10.11 22.12 6.82
N ILE A 67 11.15 21.39 6.42
CA ILE A 67 12.48 21.48 7.05
C ILE A 67 13.06 22.90 6.94
N PHE A 68 12.86 23.57 5.80
CA PHE A 68 13.38 24.93 5.60
C PHE A 68 12.48 26.03 6.18
N LYS A 69 11.21 25.74 6.46
CA LYS A 69 10.25 26.73 6.97
C LYS A 69 10.26 26.89 8.50
N SER A 70 10.87 25.98 9.26
CA SER A 70 10.95 26.04 10.74
C SER A 70 9.61 26.21 11.49
N GLU A 71 8.47 25.99 10.83
CA GLU A 71 7.15 25.87 11.47
C GLU A 71 7.02 24.46 12.06
N TYR A 72 7.72 24.22 13.17
CA TYR A 72 7.53 23.02 13.96
C TYR A 72 6.31 23.25 14.86
N GLU A 73 5.14 22.78 14.43
CA GLU A 73 4.05 22.60 15.39
C GLU A 73 4.49 21.57 16.42
N THR A 74 4.75 22.02 17.65
CA THR A 74 5.11 21.13 18.76
C THR A 74 4.01 20.10 18.92
N PRO A 75 4.29 18.80 18.71
CA PRO A 75 3.26 17.78 18.77
C PRO A 75 2.69 17.74 20.19
N SER A 76 1.40 18.05 20.30
CA SER A 76 0.66 17.94 21.56
C SER A 76 0.75 16.52 22.12
N THR A 77 0.72 16.35 23.44
CA THR A 77 0.81 15.06 24.15
C THR A 77 -0.14 13.99 23.60
N TYR A 78 -1.29 14.41 23.04
CA TYR A 78 -2.23 13.51 22.36
C TYR A 78 -1.65 12.81 21.12
N VAL A 79 -0.81 13.49 20.34
CA VAL A 79 -0.15 12.92 19.14
C VAL A 79 0.76 11.75 19.54
N LEU A 80 1.39 11.85 20.70
CA LEU A 80 2.29 10.83 21.25
C LEU A 80 1.51 9.55 21.61
N LEU A 81 0.32 9.70 22.21
CA LEU A 81 -0.57 8.57 22.53
C LEU A 81 -1.07 7.87 21.26
N ILE A 82 -1.54 8.64 20.27
CA ILE A 82 -2.04 8.09 19.01
C ILE A 82 -0.89 7.41 18.24
N ALA A 83 0.32 7.96 18.28
CA ALA A 83 1.50 7.35 17.66
C ALA A 83 1.85 6.01 18.31
N LEU A 84 1.82 5.91 19.65
CA LEU A 84 2.01 4.66 20.38
C LEU A 84 0.98 3.60 19.98
N ILE A 85 -0.30 3.97 19.91
CA ILE A 85 -1.37 3.07 19.47
C ILE A 85 -1.10 2.59 18.03
N SER A 86 -0.72 3.51 17.13
CA SER A 86 -0.42 3.18 15.73
C SER A 86 0.76 2.21 15.61
N ILE A 87 1.81 2.39 16.41
CA ILE A 87 2.96 1.48 16.46
C ILE A 87 2.53 0.09 16.91
N ILE A 88 1.73 -0.02 17.98
CA ILE A 88 1.21 -1.30 18.47
C ILE A 88 0.36 -1.99 17.42
N THR A 89 -0.55 -1.26 16.76
CA THR A 89 -1.39 -1.83 15.69
C THR A 89 -0.55 -2.32 14.51
N LYS A 90 0.45 -1.54 14.08
CA LYS A 90 1.38 -1.93 13.01
C LYS A 90 2.20 -3.17 13.39
N GLU A 91 2.67 -3.25 14.64
CA GLU A 91 3.40 -4.41 15.16
C GLU A 91 2.51 -5.66 15.20
N ILE A 92 1.26 -5.55 15.64
CA ILE A 92 0.29 -6.66 15.63
C ILE A 92 0.03 -7.11 14.19
N LEU A 93 -0.18 -6.17 13.26
CA LEU A 93 -0.40 -6.48 11.85
C LEU A 93 0.82 -7.16 11.23
N PHE A 94 2.03 -6.69 11.55
CA PHE A 94 3.29 -7.30 11.11
C PHE A 94 3.41 -8.73 11.63
N ARG A 95 3.17 -8.96 12.93
CA ARG A 95 3.18 -10.31 13.51
C ARG A 95 2.12 -11.21 12.88
N TYR A 96 0.94 -10.68 12.59
CA TYR A 96 -0.13 -11.43 11.92
C TYR A 96 0.29 -11.85 10.50
N LYS A 97 0.78 -10.89 9.69
CA LYS A 97 1.29 -11.16 8.34
C LYS A 97 2.43 -12.17 8.35
N ASN A 98 3.40 -12.01 9.24
CA ASN A 98 4.56 -12.91 9.37
C ASN A 98 4.14 -14.34 9.78
N ARG A 99 3.19 -14.48 10.72
CA ARG A 99 2.64 -15.81 11.09
C ARG A 99 1.83 -16.43 9.96
N LEU A 100 1.09 -15.63 9.19
CA LEU A 100 0.34 -16.09 8.04
C LEU A 100 1.30 -16.53 6.93
N GLY A 101 2.28 -15.70 6.55
CA GLY A 101 3.30 -15.99 5.55
C GLY A 101 4.06 -17.29 5.81
N LYS A 102 4.41 -17.57 7.08
CA LYS A 102 5.04 -18.83 7.48
C LYS A 102 4.12 -20.06 7.35
N LYS A 103 2.81 -19.91 7.49
CA LYS A 103 1.85 -21.03 7.34
C LYS A 103 1.59 -21.40 5.88
N ILE A 104 1.69 -20.44 4.95
CA ILE A 104 1.39 -20.64 3.52
C ILE A 104 2.63 -20.79 2.64
N HIS A 105 3.84 -20.85 3.22
CA HIS A 105 5.12 -21.00 2.48
C HIS A 105 5.26 -20.04 1.29
N SER A 106 4.65 -18.85 1.38
CA SER A 106 4.60 -17.90 0.26
C SER A 106 5.62 -16.79 0.50
N SER A 107 6.68 -16.77 -0.33
CA SER A 107 7.72 -15.72 -0.34
C SER A 107 7.20 -14.31 -0.66
N SER A 108 5.92 -14.15 -0.97
CA SER A 108 5.31 -12.84 -1.23
C SER A 108 4.69 -12.17 0.02
N LEU A 109 4.67 -12.85 1.18
CA LEU A 109 4.04 -12.40 2.43
C LEU A 109 5.00 -12.27 3.62
N ILE A 110 6.29 -12.59 3.43
CA ILE A 110 7.37 -12.43 4.41
C ILE A 110 8.05 -11.08 4.17
#